data_AF-A0AAD7HHL5-F1
#
_entry.id   AF-A0AAD7HHL5-F1
#
_cell.length_a   1.000
_cell.length_b   1.000
_cell.length_c   1.000
_cell.angle_alpha   90.00
_cell.angle_beta   90.00
_cell.angle_gamma   90.00
#
_symmetry.space_group_name_H-M   'P 1'
#
loop_
_entity.id
_entity.type
_entity.pdbx_description
1 polymer ?
#
loop_
_entity_poly.entity_id
_entity_poly.type
_entity_poly.pdbx_seq_one_letter_code
_entity_poly.pdbx_strand_id
1 'polypeptide(L)'
;MEYLHQIESSGLLGEDPTSHPAWDPEDPPSILQIYDQRIYPDCTTRTFQHLDYLYKPLGQAIREMNLALGIPYADYCTLIRSTQACDACLNHFSPDGYAHHRRDGLCSNHPDLAPIPEGEPFTGEIRLRSFADDTSPSFRGETLNSSVGSALLEWNSRLGIPADVWMMASTAVVHCTSCDLLRSFPAHIIHLDNELCNDPGQKLIVRT
;
A
#
# COMPACT_ATOMS: atom_id res chain seq x y z
N MET A 1 -12.05 -12.84 -9.48
CA MET A 1 -13.24 -12.33 -8.77
C MET A 1 -13.63 -13.18 -7.56
N GLU A 2 -13.40 -14.50 -7.52
CA GLU A 2 -13.74 -15.34 -6.35
C GLU A 2 -12.90 -15.07 -5.09
N TYR A 3 -11.67 -14.54 -5.21
CA TYR A 3 -10.77 -14.28 -4.07
C TYR A 3 -11.09 -13.01 -3.29
N LEU A 4 -11.67 -11.98 -3.92
CA LEU A 4 -12.15 -10.77 -3.23
C LEU A 4 -13.33 -11.10 -2.30
N HIS A 5 -14.17 -12.05 -2.71
CA HIS A 5 -15.20 -12.61 -1.82
C HIS A 5 -14.61 -13.35 -0.63
N GLN A 6 -13.39 -13.91 -0.72
CA GLN A 6 -12.70 -14.53 0.41
C GLN A 6 -12.13 -13.49 1.40
N ILE A 7 -11.77 -12.28 0.93
CA ILE A 7 -11.49 -11.14 1.81
C ILE A 7 -12.77 -10.68 2.51
N GLU A 8 -13.91 -10.69 1.80
CA GLU A 8 -15.22 -10.33 2.36
C GLU A 8 -15.84 -11.43 3.26
N SER A 9 -15.54 -12.70 3.04
CA SER A 9 -16.13 -13.84 3.78
C SER A 9 -15.20 -14.47 4.82
N SER A 10 -13.92 -14.10 4.85
CA SER A 10 -12.91 -14.70 5.75
C SER A 10 -11.81 -13.74 6.21
N GLY A 11 -11.87 -12.44 5.87
CA GLY A 11 -10.72 -11.53 5.93
C GLY A 11 -10.85 -10.26 6.77
N LEU A 12 -11.82 -10.15 7.69
CA LEU A 12 -11.50 -9.42 8.92
C LEU A 12 -10.52 -10.32 9.68
N LEU A 13 -9.23 -9.98 9.67
CA LEU A 13 -8.19 -10.53 10.55
C LEU A 13 -8.59 -10.25 12.02
N GLY A 14 -9.61 -10.97 12.49
CA GLY A 14 -10.28 -10.74 13.76
C GLY A 14 -9.84 -11.66 14.89
N GLU A 15 -9.03 -12.69 14.62
CA GLU A 15 -8.59 -13.57 15.71
C GLU A 15 -7.20 -13.21 16.23
N ASP A 16 -6.23 -12.90 15.36
CA ASP A 16 -4.91 -12.44 15.80
C ASP A 16 -4.07 -11.91 14.60
N PRO A 17 -3.79 -10.60 14.48
CA PRO A 17 -2.95 -10.07 13.40
C PRO A 17 -1.50 -10.56 13.50
N THR A 18 -1.05 -11.03 14.67
CA THR A 18 0.30 -11.56 14.87
C THR A 18 0.56 -12.89 14.16
N SER A 19 -0.50 -13.57 13.71
CA SER A 19 -0.40 -14.80 12.91
C SER A 19 -0.02 -14.55 11.44
N HIS A 20 -0.10 -13.31 10.96
CA HIS A 20 0.21 -12.99 9.57
C HIS A 20 1.73 -13.02 9.34
N PRO A 21 2.26 -13.65 8.28
CA PRO A 21 3.70 -13.76 8.05
C PRO A 21 4.45 -12.43 7.98
N ALA A 22 3.78 -11.38 7.51
CA ALA A 22 4.31 -10.02 7.44
C ALA A 22 4.09 -9.16 8.70
N TRP A 23 3.59 -9.72 9.81
CA TRP A 23 3.31 -8.98 11.04
C TRP A 23 4.58 -8.35 11.64
N ASP A 24 5.65 -9.14 11.76
CA ASP A 24 6.91 -8.68 12.34
C ASP A 24 7.71 -7.90 11.27
N PRO A 25 7.87 -6.57 11.42
CA PRO A 25 8.67 -5.78 10.50
C PRO A 25 10.16 -6.13 10.56
N GLU A 26 10.62 -6.74 11.66
CA GLU A 26 12.03 -7.10 11.84
C GLU A 26 12.39 -8.43 11.18
N ASP A 27 11.42 -9.31 10.91
CA ASP A 27 11.59 -10.59 10.22
C ASP A 27 10.59 -10.77 9.07
N PRO A 28 10.73 -10.01 7.97
CA PRO A 28 9.78 -10.10 6.86
C PRO A 28 9.91 -11.44 6.12
N PRO A 29 8.79 -11.98 5.58
CA PRO A 29 8.81 -13.20 4.81
C PRO A 29 9.69 -13.05 3.56
N SER A 30 10.27 -14.14 3.08
CA SER A 30 11.24 -14.15 1.97
C SER A 30 10.81 -13.34 0.74
N ILE A 31 9.53 -13.40 0.39
CA ILE A 31 8.95 -12.65 -0.74
C ILE A 31 8.97 -11.12 -0.55
N LEU A 32 8.99 -10.64 0.70
CA LEU A 32 9.10 -9.22 1.04
C LEU A 32 10.54 -8.77 1.32
N GLN A 33 11.50 -9.69 1.46
CA GLN A 33 12.88 -9.33 1.79
C GLN A 33 13.51 -8.42 0.74
N ILE A 34 13.14 -8.53 -0.54
CA ILE A 34 13.62 -7.66 -1.64
C ILE A 34 13.20 -6.18 -1.49
N TYR A 35 12.36 -5.87 -0.50
CA TYR A 35 11.91 -4.53 -0.11
C TYR A 35 12.51 -4.08 1.22
N ASP A 36 13.29 -4.92 1.90
CA ASP A 36 13.93 -4.61 3.16
C ASP A 36 15.33 -4.03 2.96
N GLN A 37 15.55 -2.78 3.35
CA GLN A 37 16.84 -2.11 3.22
C GLN A 37 17.98 -2.78 4.01
N ARG A 38 17.65 -3.54 5.07
CA ARG A 38 18.63 -4.27 5.89
C ARG A 38 19.21 -5.46 5.13
N ILE A 39 18.44 -6.03 4.20
CA ILE A 39 18.80 -7.20 3.40
C ILE A 39 19.27 -6.77 2.00
N TYR A 40 18.55 -5.82 1.37
CA TYR A 40 18.83 -5.27 0.06
C TYR A 40 18.93 -3.74 0.12
N PRO A 41 20.10 -3.17 0.45
CA PRO A 41 20.25 -1.72 0.67
C PRO A 41 19.76 -0.83 -0.47
N ASP A 42 19.86 -1.30 -1.72
CA ASP A 42 19.46 -0.56 -2.91
C ASP A 42 17.94 -0.57 -3.18
N CYS A 43 17.14 -1.33 -2.42
CA CYS A 43 15.69 -1.41 -2.60
C CYS A 43 15.00 -0.05 -2.38
N THR A 44 15.53 0.75 -1.45
CA THR A 44 15.01 2.09 -1.15
C THR A 44 15.24 3.00 -2.35
N THR A 45 16.43 3.00 -2.91
CA THR A 45 16.72 3.76 -4.15
C THR A 45 15.74 3.36 -5.27
N ARG A 46 15.52 2.06 -5.50
CA ARG A 46 14.56 1.55 -6.49
C ARG A 46 13.14 2.07 -6.25
N THR A 47 12.67 1.98 -5.00
CA THR A 47 11.31 2.36 -4.61
C THR A 47 11.10 3.88 -4.70
N PHE A 48 12.03 4.65 -4.15
CA PHE A 48 11.89 6.10 -4.00
C PHE A 48 12.19 6.90 -5.28
N GLN A 49 12.89 6.31 -6.25
CA GLN A 49 13.13 6.92 -7.56
C GLN A 49 11.90 6.99 -8.47
N HIS A 50 10.80 6.32 -8.10
CA HIS A 50 9.61 6.20 -8.96
C HIS A 50 8.32 6.66 -8.26
N LEU A 51 8.43 7.63 -7.36
CA LEU A 51 7.31 8.20 -6.58
C LEU A 51 6.55 9.33 -7.28
N ASP A 52 6.56 9.34 -8.62
CA ASP A 52 5.96 10.39 -9.46
C ASP A 52 4.45 10.59 -9.20
N TYR A 53 3.80 9.66 -8.51
CA TYR A 53 2.37 9.68 -8.21
C TYR A 53 2.03 9.74 -6.72
N LEU A 54 3.02 9.94 -5.86
CA LEU A 54 2.79 9.97 -4.41
C LEU A 54 1.89 11.14 -3.96
N TYR A 55 1.87 12.23 -4.74
CA TYR A 55 1.01 13.39 -4.46
C TYR A 55 -0.44 13.25 -4.95
N LYS A 56 -0.75 12.23 -5.76
CA LYS A 56 -2.12 11.96 -6.22
C LYS A 56 -2.94 11.28 -5.11
N PRO A 57 -4.28 11.27 -5.18
CA PRO A 57 -5.13 10.71 -4.12
C PRO A 57 -4.75 9.29 -3.69
N LEU A 58 -4.49 8.37 -4.64
CA LEU A 58 -4.04 7.01 -4.34
C LEU A 58 -2.68 6.98 -3.64
N GLY A 59 -1.69 7.72 -4.17
CA GLY A 59 -0.37 7.82 -3.55
C GLY A 59 -0.44 8.35 -2.11
N GLN A 60 -1.28 9.35 -1.87
CA GLN A 60 -1.50 9.91 -0.53
C GLN A 60 -2.19 8.89 0.39
N ALA A 61 -3.16 8.11 -0.10
CA ALA A 61 -3.78 7.04 0.67
C ALA A 61 -2.76 5.96 1.08
N ILE A 62 -1.91 5.52 0.14
CA ILE A 62 -0.82 4.56 0.41
C ILE A 62 0.10 5.11 1.49
N ARG A 63 0.45 6.40 1.39
CA ARG A 63 1.27 7.07 2.40
C ARG A 63 0.59 7.07 3.76
N GLU A 64 -0.65 7.54 3.87
CA GLU A 64 -1.38 7.63 5.14
C GLU A 64 -1.64 6.27 5.78
N MET A 65 -1.97 5.25 4.98
CA MET A 65 -2.11 3.87 5.44
C MET A 65 -0.81 3.29 6.01
N ASN A 66 0.34 3.72 5.46
CA ASN A 66 1.66 3.37 5.95
C ASN A 66 2.20 4.35 6.99
N LEU A 67 1.37 5.18 7.62
CA LEU A 67 1.72 6.03 8.75
C LEU A 67 0.76 5.75 9.91
N ALA A 68 1.05 6.28 11.11
CA ALA A 68 0.14 6.20 12.25
C ALA A 68 -1.22 6.89 11.99
N LEU A 69 -1.39 7.53 10.84
CA LEU A 69 -2.62 8.07 10.31
C LEU A 69 -3.69 7.05 10.00
N GLY A 70 -3.35 6.04 9.21
CA GLY A 70 -4.31 5.15 8.60
C GLY A 70 -5.26 5.83 7.61
N ILE A 71 -6.14 5.03 7.04
CA ILE A 71 -7.22 5.45 6.14
C ILE A 71 -8.52 4.72 6.51
N PRO A 72 -9.70 5.24 6.11
CA PRO A 72 -10.95 4.51 6.30
C PRO A 72 -10.96 3.16 5.57
N TYR A 73 -11.60 2.13 6.15
CA TYR A 73 -11.69 0.80 5.54
C TYR A 73 -12.28 0.83 4.12
N ALA A 74 -13.33 1.61 3.89
CA ALA A 74 -13.93 1.71 2.56
C ALA A 74 -12.96 2.29 1.51
N ASP A 75 -12.08 3.20 1.90
CA ASP A 75 -11.11 3.82 0.98
C ASP A 75 -9.97 2.83 0.69
N TYR A 76 -9.62 2.00 1.67
CA TYR A 76 -8.75 0.86 1.45
C TYR A 76 -9.34 -0.14 0.45
N CYS A 77 -10.63 -0.51 0.60
CA CYS A 77 -11.31 -1.37 -0.38
C CYS A 77 -11.28 -0.75 -1.79
N THR A 78 -11.51 0.56 -1.90
CA THR A 78 -11.41 1.30 -3.17
C THR A 78 -10.00 1.20 -3.77
N LEU A 79 -8.96 1.37 -2.95
CA LEU A 79 -7.56 1.24 -3.36
C LEU A 79 -7.25 -0.17 -3.89
N ILE A 80 -7.57 -1.22 -3.12
CA ILE A 80 -7.27 -2.61 -3.49
C ILE A 80 -8.04 -3.05 -4.74
N ARG A 81 -9.31 -2.63 -4.88
CA ARG A 81 -10.13 -2.93 -6.06
C ARG A 81 -9.66 -2.21 -7.33
N SER A 82 -8.89 -1.14 -7.20
CA SER A 82 -8.34 -0.40 -8.35
C SER A 82 -7.10 -1.04 -8.97
N THR A 83 -6.57 -2.12 -8.38
CA THR A 83 -5.38 -2.81 -8.89
C THR A 83 -5.56 -3.33 -10.30
N GLN A 84 -4.51 -3.14 -11.10
CA GLN A 84 -4.42 -3.61 -12.47
C GLN A 84 -3.24 -4.56 -12.61
N ALA A 85 -3.45 -5.66 -13.32
CA ALA A 85 -2.41 -6.63 -13.64
C ALA A 85 -1.91 -6.41 -15.07
N CYS A 86 -0.61 -6.57 -15.29
CA CYS A 86 -0.02 -6.57 -16.63
C CYS A 86 0.17 -8.02 -17.08
N ASP A 87 -0.52 -8.45 -18.13
CA ASP A 87 -0.43 -9.82 -18.63
C ASP A 87 0.96 -10.19 -19.19
N ALA A 88 1.79 -9.19 -19.51
CA ALA A 88 3.14 -9.40 -20.04
C ALA A 88 4.17 -9.67 -18.93
N CYS A 89 4.21 -8.85 -17.87
CA CYS A 89 5.18 -9.01 -16.77
C CYS A 89 4.59 -9.68 -15.53
N LEU A 90 3.28 -9.92 -15.49
CA LEU A 90 2.54 -10.49 -14.35
C LEU A 90 2.64 -9.68 -13.05
N ASN A 91 3.09 -8.42 -13.13
CA ASN A 91 3.09 -7.51 -12.00
C ASN A 91 1.71 -6.84 -11.85
N HIS A 92 1.45 -6.42 -10.61
CA HIS A 92 0.30 -5.65 -10.18
C HIS A 92 0.70 -4.19 -9.95
N PHE A 93 -0.22 -3.30 -10.30
CA PHE A 93 0.00 -1.86 -10.34
C PHE A 93 -1.23 -1.12 -9.81
N SER A 94 -1.03 0.06 -9.26
CA SER A 94 -2.09 1.06 -9.16
C SER A 94 -2.46 1.56 -10.57
N PRO A 95 -3.62 2.19 -10.75
CA PRO A 95 -3.97 2.84 -12.02
C PRO A 95 -2.91 3.82 -12.56
N ASP A 96 -2.36 4.66 -11.68
CA ASP A 96 -1.31 5.60 -12.05
C ASP A 96 0.01 4.88 -12.40
N GLY A 97 0.37 3.85 -11.62
CA GLY A 97 1.53 3.01 -11.88
C GLY A 97 1.42 2.26 -13.21
N TYR A 98 0.24 1.72 -13.53
CA TYR A 98 -0.03 1.01 -14.77
C TYR A 98 0.06 1.94 -15.98
N ALA A 99 -0.53 3.13 -15.87
CA ALA A 99 -0.44 4.14 -16.92
C ALA A 99 1.01 4.56 -17.21
N HIS A 100 1.87 4.65 -16.19
CA HIS A 100 3.30 4.91 -16.37
C HIS A 100 4.06 3.69 -16.91
N HIS A 101 3.70 2.51 -16.43
CA HIS A 101 4.29 1.25 -16.88
C HIS A 101 4.08 1.03 -18.38
N ARG A 102 2.93 1.44 -18.91
CA ARG A 102 2.60 1.36 -20.34
C ARG A 102 3.27 2.49 -21.12
N ARG A 103 4.34 2.17 -21.85
CA ARG A 103 5.01 3.11 -22.76
C ARG A 103 4.71 2.72 -24.20
N ASP A 104 4.06 3.61 -24.94
CA ASP A 104 3.67 3.40 -26.35
C ASP A 104 2.85 2.12 -26.58
N GLY A 105 2.04 1.73 -25.59
CA GLY A 105 1.25 0.49 -25.65
C GLY A 105 2.02 -0.78 -25.30
N LEU A 106 3.28 -0.68 -24.87
CA LEU A 106 4.13 -1.82 -24.53
C LEU A 106 4.40 -1.89 -23.01
N CYS A 107 4.70 -3.11 -22.55
CA CYS A 107 5.17 -3.38 -21.20
C CYS A 107 6.59 -2.83 -21.01
N SER A 108 6.79 -1.88 -20.08
CA SER A 108 8.13 -1.33 -19.83
C SER A 108 9.11 -2.31 -19.19
N ASN A 109 8.63 -3.38 -18.56
CA ASN A 109 9.50 -4.40 -17.94
C ASN A 109 9.96 -5.45 -18.96
N HIS A 110 9.16 -5.70 -19.99
CA HIS A 110 9.43 -6.65 -21.06
C HIS A 110 8.93 -6.07 -22.40
N PRO A 111 9.66 -5.10 -22.99
CA PRO A 111 9.22 -4.41 -24.21
C PRO A 111 9.16 -5.33 -25.44
N ASP A 112 9.84 -6.49 -25.38
CA ASP A 112 9.83 -7.50 -26.43
C ASP A 112 8.57 -8.37 -26.44
N LEU A 113 7.71 -8.26 -25.40
CA LEU A 113 6.44 -8.98 -25.32
C LEU A 113 5.31 -8.22 -26.03
N ALA A 114 4.18 -8.89 -26.17
CA ALA A 114 3.00 -8.37 -26.84
C ALA A 114 2.53 -7.00 -26.27
N PRO A 115 1.85 -6.17 -27.09
CA PRO A 115 1.22 -4.96 -26.60
C PRO A 115 0.29 -5.24 -25.42
N ILE A 116 0.28 -4.33 -24.46
CA ILE A 116 -0.58 -4.40 -23.28
C ILE A 116 -1.77 -3.43 -23.44
N PRO A 117 -2.96 -3.80 -22.94
CA PRO A 117 -4.14 -2.97 -23.05
C PRO A 117 -3.97 -1.64 -22.32
N GLU A 118 -4.81 -0.66 -22.67
CA GLU A 118 -4.92 0.54 -21.85
C GLU A 118 -5.56 0.22 -20.51
N GLY A 119 -5.03 0.80 -19.44
CA GLY A 119 -5.54 0.63 -18.09
C GLY A 119 -6.76 1.50 -17.81
N GLU A 120 -7.52 1.15 -16.79
CA GLU A 120 -8.64 1.98 -16.34
C GLU A 120 -8.13 3.14 -15.47
N PRO A 121 -8.54 4.40 -15.72
CA PRO A 121 -8.16 5.50 -14.83
C PRO A 121 -8.80 5.32 -13.45
N PHE A 122 -8.13 5.80 -12.41
CA PHE A 122 -8.73 5.85 -11.09
C PHE A 122 -9.90 6.86 -11.07
N THR A 123 -11.09 6.39 -10.71
CA THR A 123 -12.31 7.21 -10.61
C THR A 123 -12.92 7.21 -9.20
N GLY A 124 -12.26 6.55 -8.25
CA GLY A 124 -12.72 6.47 -6.86
C GLY A 124 -12.48 7.77 -6.11
N GLU A 125 -13.27 7.98 -5.05
CA GLU A 125 -13.02 9.04 -4.08
C GLU A 125 -12.23 8.46 -2.90
N ILE A 126 -11.22 9.20 -2.43
CA ILE A 126 -10.41 8.84 -1.28
C ILE A 126 -10.58 9.91 -0.21
N ARG A 127 -10.84 9.51 1.04
CA ARG A 127 -10.94 10.42 2.17
C ARG A 127 -9.67 10.34 2.99
N LEU A 128 -8.99 11.48 3.08
CA LEU A 128 -7.73 11.61 3.81
C LEU A 128 -7.91 12.53 5.01
N ARG A 129 -7.03 12.45 6.00
CA ARG A 129 -7.12 13.36 7.16
C ARG A 129 -6.57 14.74 6.83
N SER A 130 -7.19 15.78 7.39
CA SER A 130 -6.67 17.15 7.33
C SER A 130 -5.88 17.47 8.61
N PHE A 131 -4.56 17.54 8.53
CA PHE A 131 -3.74 18.01 9.65
C PHE A 131 -3.70 19.53 9.71
N ALA A 132 -3.98 20.08 10.89
CA ALA A 132 -3.69 21.48 11.17
C ALA A 132 -2.20 21.70 11.55
N ASP A 133 -1.54 20.69 12.13
CA ASP A 133 -0.12 20.72 12.54
C ASP A 133 0.57 19.41 12.14
N ASP A 134 1.35 19.45 11.06
CA ASP A 134 2.13 18.33 10.48
C ASP A 134 3.41 18.01 11.27
N THR A 135 3.50 18.42 12.54
CA THR A 135 4.74 18.44 13.32
C THR A 135 4.87 17.32 14.34
N SER A 136 3.82 16.52 14.58
CA SER A 136 3.91 15.43 15.56
C SER A 136 4.85 14.31 15.07
N PRO A 137 5.77 13.82 15.91
CA PRO A 137 6.72 12.76 15.57
C PRO A 137 6.07 11.47 15.04
N SER A 138 4.85 11.16 15.49
CA SER A 138 4.08 9.99 15.05
C SER A 138 3.68 10.01 13.57
N PHE A 139 3.87 11.14 12.88
CA PHE A 139 3.60 11.30 11.44
C PHE A 139 4.87 11.23 10.58
N ARG A 140 6.06 11.03 11.17
CA ARG A 140 7.31 10.93 10.42
C ARG A 140 7.45 9.55 9.78
N GLY A 141 7.79 9.53 8.49
CA GLY A 141 7.69 8.39 7.56
C GLY A 141 8.63 7.21 7.76
N GLU A 142 8.86 6.79 8.99
CA GLU A 142 9.72 5.64 9.32
C GLU A 142 9.16 4.34 8.73
N THR A 143 7.84 4.19 8.65
CA THR A 143 7.16 2.98 8.16
C THR A 143 7.00 2.93 6.65
N LEU A 144 7.24 4.03 5.93
CA LEU A 144 7.26 4.02 4.46
C LEU A 144 8.41 3.15 3.93
N ASN A 145 9.50 3.04 4.69
CA ASN A 145 10.66 2.22 4.37
C ASN A 145 10.55 0.76 4.85
N SER A 146 9.46 0.39 5.52
CA SER A 146 9.21 -1.02 5.86
C SER A 146 9.05 -1.84 4.58
N SER A 147 9.24 -3.16 4.65
CA SER A 147 9.10 -4.03 3.47
C SER A 147 7.70 -3.97 2.86
N VAL A 148 6.66 -3.89 3.71
CA VAL A 148 5.26 -3.70 3.28
C VAL A 148 5.04 -2.31 2.69
N GLY A 149 5.51 -1.27 3.37
CA GLY A 149 5.39 0.11 2.89
C GLY A 149 6.07 0.32 1.54
N SER A 150 7.30 -0.17 1.40
CA SER A 150 8.08 -0.08 0.16
C SER A 150 7.43 -0.86 -0.98
N ALA A 151 6.89 -2.07 -0.73
CA ALA A 151 6.16 -2.82 -1.74
C ALA A 151 4.92 -2.07 -2.23
N LEU A 152 4.14 -1.47 -1.32
CA LEU A 152 2.95 -0.69 -1.68
C LEU A 152 3.28 0.62 -2.40
N LEU A 153 4.43 1.25 -2.09
CA LEU A 153 4.93 2.39 -2.84
C LEU A 153 5.35 1.98 -4.25
N GLU A 154 6.03 0.84 -4.42
CA GLU A 154 6.44 0.31 -5.73
C GLU A 154 5.24 -0.13 -6.57
N TRP A 155 4.16 -0.62 -5.93
CA TRP A 155 2.87 -0.88 -6.59
C TRP A 155 2.31 0.38 -7.27
N ASN A 156 2.54 1.57 -6.69
CA ASN A 156 2.15 2.86 -7.27
C ASN A 156 3.23 3.48 -8.18
N SER A 157 4.08 2.64 -8.76
CA SER A 157 5.18 3.04 -9.65
C SER A 157 5.10 2.36 -11.01
N ARG A 158 5.97 2.75 -11.94
CA ARG A 158 6.11 2.09 -13.25
C ARG A 158 6.59 0.64 -13.19
N LEU A 159 7.17 0.22 -12.06
CA LEU A 159 7.74 -1.12 -11.89
C LEU A 159 6.64 -2.14 -11.56
N GLY A 160 5.67 -1.73 -10.73
CA GLY A 160 4.69 -2.62 -10.12
C GLY A 160 5.35 -3.65 -9.21
N ILE A 161 4.55 -4.54 -8.65
CA ILE A 161 5.04 -5.62 -7.80
C ILE A 161 4.52 -6.97 -8.27
N PRO A 162 5.28 -8.07 -8.08
CA PRO A 162 4.79 -9.41 -8.40
C PRO A 162 3.49 -9.80 -7.68
N ALA A 163 2.73 -10.75 -8.23
CA ALA A 163 1.43 -11.14 -7.69
C ALA A 163 1.47 -11.69 -6.26
N ASP A 164 2.51 -12.47 -5.90
CA ASP A 164 2.71 -12.99 -4.55
C ASP A 164 3.05 -11.89 -3.54
N VAL A 165 3.90 -10.94 -3.94
CA VAL A 165 4.19 -9.72 -3.17
C VAL A 165 2.92 -8.89 -2.98
N TRP A 166 2.12 -8.69 -4.03
CA TRP A 166 0.84 -7.99 -3.94
C TRP A 166 -0.10 -8.65 -2.95
N MET A 167 -0.28 -9.98 -3.04
CA MET A 167 -1.12 -10.72 -2.10
C MET A 167 -0.67 -10.52 -0.66
N MET A 168 0.63 -10.61 -0.38
CA MET A 168 1.16 -10.42 0.98
C MET A 168 1.01 -8.98 1.48
N ALA A 169 1.34 -7.99 0.65
CA ALA A 169 1.30 -6.58 1.04
C ALA A 169 -0.14 -6.06 1.17
N SER A 170 -1.06 -6.52 0.32
CA SER A 170 -2.49 -6.18 0.35
C SER A 170 -3.29 -6.90 1.45
N THR A 171 -2.67 -7.75 2.27
CA THR A 171 -3.30 -8.30 3.47
C THR A 171 -2.56 -7.93 4.74
N ALA A 172 -1.41 -7.25 4.62
CA ALA A 172 -0.57 -6.85 5.74
C ALA A 172 -1.09 -5.59 6.45
N VAL A 173 -2.37 -5.59 6.83
CA VAL A 173 -3.10 -4.45 7.38
C VAL A 173 -3.95 -4.82 8.59
N VAL A 174 -4.21 -3.85 9.47
CA VAL A 174 -5.11 -3.97 10.64
C VAL A 174 -6.11 -2.83 10.65
N HIS A 175 -7.35 -3.18 10.95
CA HIS A 175 -8.40 -2.24 11.31
C HIS A 175 -8.40 -2.01 12.82
N CYS A 176 -8.15 -0.77 13.24
CA CYS A 176 -8.19 -0.40 14.65
C CYS A 176 -9.64 -0.15 15.09
N THR A 177 -10.14 -0.97 16.01
CA THR A 177 -11.53 -0.89 16.50
C THR A 177 -11.86 0.38 17.28
N SER A 178 -10.85 1.09 17.80
CA SER A 178 -11.04 2.33 18.56
C SER A 178 -11.18 3.57 17.68
N CYS A 179 -10.36 3.69 16.62
CA CYS A 179 -10.39 4.86 15.73
C CYS A 179 -11.04 4.59 14.37
N ASP A 180 -11.45 3.35 14.09
CA ASP A 180 -12.10 2.91 12.86
C ASP A 180 -11.27 3.13 11.58
N LEU A 181 -9.94 3.09 11.72
CA LEU A 181 -8.98 3.29 10.63
C LEU A 181 -8.14 2.05 10.39
N LEU A 182 -7.77 1.86 9.13
CA LEU A 182 -6.93 0.79 8.64
C LEU A 182 -5.51 1.28 8.39
N ARG A 183 -4.52 0.50 8.83
CA ARG A 183 -3.08 0.77 8.71
C ARG A 183 -2.35 -0.49 8.27
N SER A 184 -1.17 -0.35 7.65
CA SER A 184 -0.25 -1.49 7.54
C SER A 184 0.24 -1.93 8.92
N PHE A 185 0.69 -3.18 9.08
CA PHE A 185 1.17 -3.65 10.39
C PHE A 185 2.26 -2.78 11.02
N PRO A 186 3.33 -2.37 10.29
CA PRO A 186 4.35 -1.50 10.87
C PRO A 186 3.77 -0.16 11.34
N ALA A 187 2.85 0.40 10.56
CA ALA A 187 2.16 1.64 10.91
C ALA A 187 1.20 1.48 12.11
N HIS A 188 0.57 0.31 12.25
CA HIS A 188 -0.27 -0.02 13.39
C HIS A 188 0.56 -0.14 14.68
N ILE A 189 1.73 -0.78 14.62
CA ILE A 189 2.63 -0.91 15.77
C ILE A 189 3.03 0.47 16.31
N ILE A 190 3.38 1.42 15.43
CA ILE A 190 3.69 2.82 15.82
C ILE A 190 2.46 3.58 16.32
N HIS A 191 1.29 3.27 15.77
CA HIS A 191 0.04 3.90 16.17
C HIS A 191 -0.37 3.57 17.62
N LEU A 192 0.07 2.43 18.15
CA LEU A 192 -0.23 2.04 19.53
C LEU A 192 0.72 2.74 20.50
N ASP A 193 0.15 3.36 21.54
CA ASP A 193 0.90 3.83 22.71
C ASP A 193 0.51 2.95 23.90
N ASN A 194 1.46 2.17 24.43
CA ASN A 194 1.22 1.14 25.46
C ASN A 194 0.07 0.19 25.09
N GLU A 195 0.07 -0.32 23.85
CA GLU A 195 -0.96 -1.23 23.30
C GLU A 195 -2.35 -0.59 23.13
N LEU A 196 -2.48 0.71 23.38
CA LEU A 196 -3.72 1.44 23.23
C LEU A 196 -3.71 2.32 21.98
N CYS A 197 -4.89 2.51 21.39
CA CYS A 197 -5.07 3.43 20.27
C CYS A 197 -4.65 4.86 20.66
N ASN A 198 -3.67 5.42 19.94
CA ASN A 198 -3.21 6.80 20.10
C ASN A 198 -3.67 7.70 18.95
N ASP A 199 -4.96 7.59 18.54
CA ASP A 199 -5.51 8.45 17.48
C ASP A 199 -6.04 9.77 18.07
N PRO A 200 -5.59 10.94 17.57
CA PRO A 200 -6.06 12.23 18.06
C PRO A 200 -7.45 12.65 17.53
N GLY A 201 -8.13 11.84 16.71
CA GLY A 201 -9.52 12.06 16.29
C GLY A 201 -9.75 13.20 15.28
N GLN A 202 -9.10 13.17 14.12
CA GLN A 202 -9.17 14.26 13.13
C GLN A 202 -10.29 14.14 12.08
N LYS A 203 -10.61 15.26 11.44
CA LYS A 203 -11.60 15.31 10.34
C LYS A 203 -11.04 14.70 9.06
N LEU A 204 -11.89 13.92 8.40
CA LEU A 204 -11.66 13.41 7.04
C LEU A 204 -12.10 14.45 6.01
N ILE A 205 -11.29 14.63 4.97
CA ILE A 205 -11.57 15.44 3.78
C ILE A 205 -11.56 14.54 2.54
N VAL A 206 -12.53 14.73 1.65
CA VAL A 206 -12.58 13.99 0.37
C VAL A 206 -11.58 14.61 -0.60
N ARG A 207 -10.77 13.79 -1.25
CA ARG A 207 -9.91 14.18 -2.37
C ARG A 207 -10.32 13.40 -3.62
N THR A 208 -10.45 14.15 -4.71
CA THR A 208 -10.78 13.68 -6.07
C THR A 208 -9.59 13.90 -6.98
#